data_AF-A0A8K0HU20-F1
#
_entry.id   AF-A0A8K0HU20-F1
#
_cell.length_a   1.000
_cell.length_b   1.000
_cell.length_c   1.000
_cell.angle_alpha   90.00
_cell.angle_beta   90.00
_cell.angle_gamma   90.00
#
_symmetry.space_group_name_H-M   'P 1'
#
loop_
_entity.id
_entity.type
_entity.pdbx_description
1 polymer ?
#
loop_
_entity_poly.entity_id
_entity_poly.type
_entity_poly.pdbx_seq_one_letter_code
_entity_poly.pdbx_strand_id
1 'polypeptide(L)'
;MKRAAAPPVAGKAPAMEGLDFRAPMDDAWYAVRLRLERERESFASSDIYDELYRADGFRTVEELEEFRGRFRLTTLQLQDDECRKVIEGMEVCVSHTFGESDVRFYNAVIDAV
;
A
#
# COMPACT_ATOMS: atom_id res chain seq x y z
N MET A 1 14.35 -8.88 -49.65
CA MET A 1 13.18 -8.92 -48.75
C MET A 1 13.55 -8.19 -47.47
N LYS A 2 12.98 -7.01 -47.21
CA LYS A 2 13.27 -6.21 -46.01
C LYS A 2 12.50 -6.83 -44.84
N ARG A 3 13.20 -7.31 -43.81
CA ARG A 3 12.56 -7.71 -42.54
C ARG A 3 12.08 -6.44 -41.85
N ALA A 4 10.76 -6.32 -41.65
CA ALA A 4 10.21 -5.30 -40.77
C ALA A 4 10.64 -5.62 -39.33
N ALA A 5 11.16 -4.61 -38.63
CA ALA A 5 11.41 -4.70 -37.20
C ALA A 5 10.06 -4.86 -36.49
N ALA A 6 10.00 -5.80 -35.54
CA ALA A 6 8.85 -5.95 -34.65
C ALA A 6 8.62 -4.64 -33.86
N PRO A 7 7.36 -4.27 -33.58
CA PRO A 7 7.07 -3.11 -32.74
C PRO A 7 7.71 -3.29 -31.35
N PRO A 8 8.15 -2.20 -30.69
CA PRO A 8 8.72 -2.30 -29.35
C PRO A 8 7.65 -2.84 -28.41
N VAL A 9 7.98 -3.92 -27.70
CA VAL A 9 7.18 -4.43 -26.59
C VAL A 9 7.05 -3.28 -25.59
N ALA A 10 5.82 -2.81 -25.35
CA ALA A 10 5.55 -1.79 -24.35
C ALA A 10 6.21 -2.22 -23.04
N GLY A 11 7.24 -1.48 -22.61
CA GLY A 11 7.99 -1.81 -21.41
C GLY A 11 7.02 -1.85 -20.23
N LYS A 12 7.08 -2.93 -19.44
CA LYS A 12 6.34 -3.05 -18.17
C LYS A 12 6.66 -1.80 -17.35
N ALA A 13 5.64 -0.99 -17.05
CA ALA A 13 5.81 0.20 -16.22
C ALA A 13 6.49 -0.18 -14.89
N PRO A 14 7.33 0.70 -14.32
CA PRO A 14 7.95 0.44 -13.03
C PRO A 14 6.85 0.25 -11.98
N ALA A 15 6.91 -0.89 -11.30
CA ALA A 15 6.04 -1.21 -10.17
C ALA A 15 6.87 -1.13 -8.89
N MET A 16 6.37 -0.44 -7.88
CA MET A 16 6.94 -0.46 -6.54
C MET A 16 6.19 -1.50 -5.71
N GLU A 17 6.94 -2.41 -5.09
CA GLU A 17 6.44 -3.45 -4.19
C GLU A 17 6.93 -3.16 -2.76
N GLY A 18 6.40 -3.89 -1.78
CA GLY A 18 6.75 -3.69 -0.36
C GLY A 18 6.19 -2.39 0.22
N LEU A 19 5.04 -1.96 -0.29
CA LEU A 19 4.27 -0.85 0.25
C LEU A 19 2.97 -1.35 0.84
N ASP A 20 2.57 -0.75 1.95
CA ASP A 20 1.19 -0.81 2.42
C ASP A 20 0.47 0.50 2.03
N PHE A 21 -0.81 0.38 1.72
CA PHE A 21 -1.70 1.49 1.44
C PHE A 21 -2.86 1.52 2.43
N ARG A 22 -3.15 2.69 3.00
CA ARG A 22 -4.29 2.92 3.90
C ARG A 22 -5.54 3.27 3.11
N ALA A 23 -6.46 2.32 3.02
CA ALA A 23 -7.68 2.46 2.23
C ALA A 23 -8.60 3.55 2.82
N PRO A 24 -9.18 4.44 1.99
CA PRO A 24 -10.10 5.48 2.49
C PRO A 24 -11.42 4.94 3.05
N MET A 25 -11.82 3.74 2.62
CA MET A 25 -13.12 3.16 2.95
C MET A 25 -13.22 2.70 4.41
N ASP A 26 -12.12 2.21 4.98
CA ASP A 26 -12.11 1.60 6.31
C ASP A 26 -10.84 1.88 7.13
N ASP A 27 -9.94 2.72 6.62
CA ASP A 27 -8.65 3.08 7.22
C ASP A 27 -7.73 1.89 7.54
N ALA A 28 -7.99 0.72 6.94
CA ALA A 28 -7.12 -0.44 7.06
C ALA A 28 -5.92 -0.36 6.10
N TRP A 29 -4.83 -0.99 6.50
CA TRP A 29 -3.61 -1.12 5.68
C TRP A 29 -3.64 -2.40 4.85
N TYR A 30 -3.39 -2.26 3.55
CA TYR A 30 -3.31 -3.35 2.59
C TYR A 30 -1.95 -3.35 1.90
N ALA A 31 -1.31 -4.52 1.80
CA ALA A 31 -0.13 -4.67 0.97
C ALA A 31 -0.52 -4.43 -0.50
N VAL A 32 0.15 -3.49 -1.15
CA VAL A 32 -0.16 -3.09 -2.53
C VAL A 32 1.06 -3.16 -3.43
N ARG A 33 0.79 -3.24 -4.73
CA ARG A 33 1.73 -2.88 -5.77
C ARG A 33 1.32 -1.53 -6.34
N LEU A 34 2.22 -0.56 -6.25
CA LEU A 34 2.01 0.75 -6.87
C LEU A 34 2.53 0.72 -8.30
N ARG A 35 1.69 1.08 -9.27
CA ARG A 35 2.06 1.17 -10.68
C ARG A 35 1.75 2.55 -11.23
N LEU A 36 2.61 3.05 -12.09
CA LEU A 36 2.32 4.22 -12.90
C LEU A 36 1.77 3.75 -14.25
N GLU A 37 0.47 3.94 -14.48
CA GLU A 37 -0.13 3.78 -15.79
C GLU A 37 -0.18 5.13 -16.51
N ARG A 38 0.15 5.13 -17.80
CA ARG A 38 0.01 6.29 -18.71
C ARG A 38 0.50 7.64 -18.15
N GLU A 39 1.78 7.77 -17.82
CA GLU A 39 2.48 9.01 -17.40
C GLU A 39 1.89 9.85 -16.23
N ARG A 40 0.61 9.69 -15.87
CA ARG A 40 -0.15 10.58 -14.97
C ARG A 40 -1.16 9.84 -14.09
N GLU A 41 -1.25 8.52 -14.16
CA GLU A 41 -2.21 7.74 -13.38
C GLU A 41 -1.44 6.79 -12.46
N SER A 42 -1.56 6.97 -11.14
CA SER A 42 -1.01 6.04 -10.16
C SER A 42 -2.10 5.08 -9.70
N PHE A 43 -1.79 3.79 -9.78
CA PHE A 43 -2.69 2.70 -9.45
C PHE A 43 -2.14 1.93 -8.25
N ALA A 44 -2.86 1.98 -7.13
CA ALA A 44 -2.57 1.18 -5.94
C ALA A 44 -3.48 -0.04 -5.95
N SER A 45 -2.87 -1.22 -6.09
CA SER A 45 -3.61 -2.48 -6.27
C SER A 45 -3.18 -3.51 -5.25
N SER A 46 -4.17 -4.15 -4.64
CA SER A 46 -4.05 -5.34 -3.78
C SER A 46 -5.00 -6.41 -4.31
N ASP A 47 -5.01 -7.59 -3.69
CA ASP A 47 -5.92 -8.68 -4.09
C ASP A 47 -7.42 -8.33 -3.89
N ILE A 48 -7.71 -7.26 -3.15
CA ILE A 48 -9.07 -6.91 -2.70
C ILE A 48 -9.45 -5.46 -3.05
N TYR A 49 -8.46 -4.58 -3.19
CA TYR A 49 -8.66 -3.15 -3.43
C TYR A 49 -7.80 -2.65 -4.59
N ASP A 50 -8.47 -1.95 -5.50
CA ASP A 50 -7.87 -1.23 -6.62
C ASP A 50 -8.29 0.24 -6.55
N GLU A 51 -7.32 1.13 -6.36
CA GLU A 51 -7.54 2.57 -6.30
C GLU A 51 -6.75 3.27 -7.42
N LEU A 52 -7.46 4.12 -8.17
CA LEU A 52 -6.92 4.88 -9.28
C LEU A 52 -6.86 6.37 -8.92
N TYR A 53 -5.65 6.92 -8.91
CA TYR A 53 -5.41 8.33 -8.69
C TYR A 53 -4.83 8.97 -9.94
N ARG A 54 -5.48 10.05 -10.40
CA ARG A 54 -5.00 10.84 -11.54
C ARG A 54 -4.25 12.06 -11.03
N ALA A 55 -3.12 12.37 -11.64
CA ALA A 55 -2.28 13.50 -11.23
C ALA A 55 -3.00 14.85 -11.37
N ASP A 56 -3.95 14.98 -12.30
CA ASP A 56 -4.80 16.16 -12.48
C ASP A 56 -6.01 16.20 -11.52
N GLY A 57 -6.18 15.17 -10.68
CA GLY A 57 -7.21 15.10 -9.65
C GLY A 57 -6.90 15.90 -8.40
N PHE A 58 -5.61 16.17 -8.12
CA PHE A 58 -5.17 16.92 -6.95
C PHE A 58 -5.25 18.42 -7.22
N ARG A 59 -6.03 19.13 -6.40
CA ARG A 59 -6.29 20.58 -6.51
C ARG A 59 -5.43 21.39 -5.55
N THR A 60 -4.99 20.78 -4.45
CA THR A 60 -4.17 21.44 -3.45
C THR A 60 -2.97 20.59 -3.03
N VAL A 61 -1.99 21.22 -2.38
CA VAL A 61 -0.80 20.52 -1.86
C VAL A 61 -1.20 19.59 -0.71
N GLU A 62 -2.20 19.96 0.07
CA GLU A 62 -2.71 19.17 1.19
C GLU A 62 -3.33 17.85 0.72
N GLU A 63 -4.09 17.86 -0.39
CA GLU A 63 -4.64 16.64 -1.00
C GLU A 63 -3.52 15.69 -1.47
N LEU A 64 -2.42 16.25 -1.99
CA LEU A 64 -1.26 15.46 -2.40
C LEU A 64 -0.50 14.88 -1.21
N GLU A 65 -0.33 15.64 -0.13
CA GLU A 65 0.30 15.15 1.10
C GLU A 65 -0.57 14.10 1.80
N GLU A 66 -1.90 14.24 1.79
CA GLU A 66 -2.80 13.20 2.28
C GLU A 66 -2.64 11.90 1.48
N PHE A 67 -2.64 11.99 0.15
CA PHE A 67 -2.38 10.85 -0.72
C PHE A 67 -1.05 10.19 -0.41
N ARG A 68 0.04 10.97 -0.29
CA ARG A 68 1.36 10.46 0.09
C ARG A 68 1.33 9.78 1.46
N GLY A 69 0.63 10.36 2.43
CA GLY A 69 0.49 9.84 3.80
C GLY A 69 -0.30 8.52 3.91
N ARG A 70 -1.00 8.12 2.84
CA ARG A 70 -1.65 6.81 2.75
C ARG A 70 -0.71 5.68 2.36
N PHE A 71 0.54 5.96 2.01
CA PHE A 71 1.54 4.93 1.71
C PHE A 71 2.59 4.85 2.81
N ARG A 72 3.01 3.62 3.11
CA ARG A 72 4.18 3.34 3.95
C ARG A 72 4.92 2.11 3.43
N LEU A 73 6.13 1.87 3.91
CA LEU A 73 6.79 0.58 3.72
C LEU A 73 6.01 -0.52 4.43
N THR A 74 5.92 -1.70 3.82
CA THR A 74 5.24 -2.85 4.41
C THR A 74 5.78 -3.18 5.78
N THR A 75 4.88 -3.33 6.74
CA THR A 75 5.25 -3.64 8.12
C THR A 75 5.78 -5.08 8.22
N LEU A 76 6.86 -5.26 8.98
CA LEU A 76 7.44 -6.58 9.21
C LEU A 76 6.72 -7.29 10.35
N GLN A 77 6.41 -8.57 10.14
CA GLN A 77 5.84 -9.40 11.19
C GLN A 77 6.88 -9.73 12.26
N LEU A 78 6.57 -9.38 13.50
CA LEU A 78 7.36 -9.74 14.67
C LEU A 78 7.38 -11.26 14.86
N GLN A 79 8.55 -11.85 15.05
CA GLN A 79 8.70 -13.28 15.31
C GLN A 79 8.62 -13.61 16.80
N ASP A 80 8.40 -14.88 17.14
CA ASP A 80 8.23 -15.33 18.53
C ASP A 80 9.44 -15.00 19.42
N ASP A 81 10.66 -15.10 18.90
CA ASP A 81 11.91 -14.75 19.61
C ASP A 81 12.10 -13.24 19.80
N GLU A 82 11.29 -12.45 19.10
CA GLU A 82 11.25 -10.99 19.17
C GLU A 82 10.12 -10.47 20.07
N CYS A 83 9.26 -11.33 20.63
CA CYS A 83 8.12 -10.91 21.47
C CYS A 83 8.54 -9.99 22.64
N ARG A 84 9.71 -10.23 23.22
CA ARG A 84 10.30 -9.42 24.30
C ARG A 84 10.65 -7.97 23.89
N LYS A 85 10.61 -7.66 22.59
CA LYS A 85 10.82 -6.30 22.08
C LYS A 85 9.55 -5.44 22.19
N VAL A 86 8.38 -6.06 22.35
CA VAL A 86 7.12 -5.34 22.54
C VAL A 86 7.09 -4.73 23.93
N ILE A 87 6.83 -3.43 24.00
CA ILE A 87 6.74 -2.66 25.25
C ILE A 87 5.50 -1.77 25.22
N GLU A 88 5.01 -1.40 26.39
CA GLU A 88 3.97 -0.39 26.57
C GLU A 88 4.35 0.92 25.86
N GLY A 89 3.38 1.54 25.19
CA GLY A 89 3.55 2.75 24.38
C GLY A 89 4.12 2.53 22.99
N MET A 90 4.48 1.29 22.60
CA MET A 90 4.95 1.00 21.24
C MET A 90 3.80 1.09 20.23
N GLU A 91 4.00 1.82 19.12
CA GLU A 91 3.11 1.77 17.97
C GLU A 91 3.37 0.50 17.16
N VAL A 92 2.31 -0.25 16.89
CA VAL A 92 2.34 -1.53 16.19
C VAL A 92 1.28 -1.58 15.11
N CYS A 93 1.49 -2.42 14.09
CA CYS A 93 0.45 -2.80 13.16
C CYS A 93 -0.21 -4.09 13.67
N VAL A 94 -1.50 -4.04 14.00
CA VAL A 94 -2.25 -5.18 14.52
C VAL A 94 -3.22 -5.69 13.47
N SER A 95 -3.42 -7.00 13.45
CA SER A 95 -4.55 -7.59 12.73
C SER A 95 -5.82 -7.55 13.57
N HIS A 96 -6.94 -7.29 12.93
CA HIS A 96 -8.27 -7.41 13.51
C HIS A 96 -9.13 -8.27 12.58
N THR A 97 -9.79 -9.27 13.16
CA THR A 97 -10.66 -10.19 12.40
C THR A 97 -12.10 -9.71 12.47
N PHE A 98 -12.69 -9.43 11.31
CA PHE A 98 -14.10 -9.19 11.12
C PHE A 98 -14.78 -10.46 10.57
N GLY A 99 -15.73 -11.02 11.32
CA GLY A 99 -16.38 -12.27 10.90
C GLY A 99 -15.41 -13.45 10.81
N GLU A 100 -15.61 -14.34 9.84
CA GLU A 100 -14.85 -15.60 9.76
C GLU A 100 -13.62 -15.55 8.83
N SER A 101 -13.54 -14.59 7.91
CA SER A 101 -12.52 -14.60 6.85
C SER A 101 -11.96 -13.23 6.45
N ASP A 102 -12.36 -12.15 7.13
CA ASP A 102 -11.88 -10.81 6.83
C ASP A 102 -10.90 -10.37 7.92
N VAL A 103 -9.63 -10.29 7.56
CA VAL A 103 -8.55 -9.83 8.46
C VAL A 103 -8.01 -8.53 7.90
N ARG A 104 -8.06 -7.48 8.72
CA ARG A 104 -7.61 -6.13 8.37
C ARG A 104 -6.53 -5.66 9.32
N PHE A 105 -5.70 -4.74 8.86
CA PHE A 105 -4.54 -4.28 9.60
C PHE A 105 -4.66 -2.80 9.98
N TYR A 106 -4.36 -2.46 11.23
CA TYR A 106 -4.51 -1.11 11.77
C TYR A 106 -3.31 -0.70 12.61
N ASN A 107 -3.06 0.60 12.74
CA ASN A 107 -2.13 1.09 13.74
C ASN A 107 -2.79 1.03 15.12
N ALA A 108 -2.03 0.58 16.11
CA ALA A 108 -2.44 0.56 17.51
C ALA A 108 -1.24 0.90 18.39
N VAL A 109 -1.52 1.27 19.63
CA VAL A 109 -0.51 1.47 20.67
C VAL A 109 -0.70 0.39 21.72
N ILE A 110 0.40 -0.22 22.18
CA ILE A 110 0.37 -1.21 23.26
C ILE A 110 0.05 -0.50 24.58
N ASP A 111 -1.08 -0.82 25.19
CA ASP A 111 -1.51 -0.28 26.49
C ASP A 111 -0.87 -1.02 27.67
N ALA A 112 -0.65 -2.33 27.54
CA ALA A 112 0.03 -3.18 28.52
C ALA A 112 0.55 -4.46 27.86
N VAL A 113 1.56 -5.10 28.48
CA VAL A 113 2.17 -6.38 28.04
C VAL A 113 2.00 -7.45 29.12
#